data_AF-A0A2E3YEC1-F1
#
_entry.id   AF-A0A2E3YEC1-F1
#
_cell.length_a   1.000
_cell.length_b   1.000
_cell.length_c   1.000
_cell.angle_alpha   90.00
_cell.angle_beta   90.00
_cell.angle_gamma   90.00
#
_symmetry.space_group_name_H-M   'P 1'
#
loop_
_entity.id
_entity.type
_entity.pdbx_description
1 polymer ?
#
loop_
_entity_poly.entity_id
_entity_poly.type
_entity_poly.pdbx_seq_one_letter_code
_entity_poly.pdbx_strand_id
1 'polypeptide(L)' 'MHKTPIDQIERVARVFHSNQDASRALGITTQAFSRLCRQNGIGTPYARMRRRRQRIPQP' A
#
# COMPACT_ATOMS: atom_id res chain seq x y z
N MET A 1 -19.40 -10.44 0.14
CA MET A 1 -18.13 -9.68 0.03
C MET A 1 -17.28 -10.01 1.25
N HIS A 2 -16.16 -10.71 1.09
CA HIS A 2 -15.18 -10.85 2.17
C HIS A 2 -14.58 -9.46 2.42
N LYS A 3 -14.96 -8.84 3.53
CA LYS A 3 -14.44 -7.53 3.94
C LYS A 3 -13.03 -7.78 4.45
N THR A 4 -12.01 -7.49 3.63
CA THR A 4 -10.63 -7.54 4.12
C THR A 4 -10.53 -6.56 5.29
N PRO A 5 -10.22 -7.03 6.51
CA PRO A 5 -10.14 -6.15 7.67
C PRO A 5 -9.05 -5.09 7.43
N ILE A 6 -9.34 -3.86 7.88
CA ILE A 6 -8.46 -2.70 7.68
C ILE A 6 -7.07 -2.99 8.25
N ASP A 7 -7.00 -3.68 9.39
CA ASP A 7 -5.76 -4.13 10.02
C ASP A 7 -4.90 -5.01 9.11
N GLN A 8 -5.54 -5.86 8.30
CA GLN A 8 -4.83 -6.70 7.34
C GLN A 8 -4.29 -5.87 6.18
N ILE A 9 -5.07 -4.91 5.68
CA ILE A 9 -4.62 -3.98 4.63
C ILE A 9 -3.43 -3.16 5.14
N GLU A 10 -3.48 -2.66 6.37
CA GLU A 10 -2.41 -1.88 6.97
C GLU A 10 -1.15 -2.72 7.19
N ARG A 11 -1.29 -3.92 7.76
CA ARG A 11 -0.17 -4.83 7.98
C ARG A 11 0.56 -5.14 6.68
N VAL A 12 -0.19 -5.47 5.63
CA VAL A 12 0.37 -5.78 4.32
C VAL A 12 1.02 -4.53 3.70
N ALA A 13 0.39 -3.36 3.79
CA ALA A 13 0.98 -2.10 3.33
C ALA A 13 2.28 -1.72 4.08
N ARG A 14 2.41 -2.09 5.36
CA ARG A 14 3.62 -1.84 6.15
C ARG A 14 4.74 -2.84 5.83
N VAL A 15 4.41 -4.14 5.78
CA VAL A 15 5.34 -5.26 5.59
C VAL A 15 5.93 -5.30 4.19
N PHE A 16 5.11 -5.08 3.16
CA PHE A 16 5.58 -5.18 1.79
C PHE A 16 6.19 -3.87 1.27
N HIS A 17 7.18 -4.01 0.39
CA HIS A 17 7.88 -2.88 -0.23
C HIS A 17 7.23 -2.40 -1.53
N SER A 18 6.40 -3.24 -2.15
CA SER A 18 5.68 -2.95 -3.40
C SER A 18 4.18 -3.15 -3.26
N ASN A 19 3.41 -2.35 -4.00
CA ASN A 19 1.97 -2.53 -4.12
C ASN A 19 1.62 -3.88 -4.78
N GLN A 20 2.53 -4.44 -5.59
CA GLN A 20 2.33 -5.72 -6.27
C GLN A 20 2.46 -6.92 -5.33
N ASP A 21 3.43 -6.91 -4.42
CA ASP A 21 3.55 -7.97 -3.42
C ASP A 21 2.43 -7.89 -2.39
N ALA A 22 2.05 -6.67 -2.01
CA ALA A 22 0.91 -6.42 -1.14
C ALA A 22 -0.41 -6.93 -1.74
N SER A 23 -0.65 -6.66 -3.03
CA SER A 23 -1.86 -7.11 -3.70
C SER A 23 -1.91 -8.63 -3.88
N ARG A 24 -0.77 -9.27 -4.19
CA ARG A 24 -0.62 -10.73 -4.23
C ARG A 24 -0.90 -11.38 -2.87
N ALA A 25 -0.36 -10.85 -1.78
CA ALA A 25 -0.57 -11.37 -0.43
C ALA A 25 -2.04 -11.31 0.02
N LEU A 26 -2.80 -10.35 -0.51
CA LEU A 26 -4.24 -10.19 -0.25
C LEU A 26 -5.12 -10.91 -1.28
N GLY A 27 -4.54 -11.49 -2.33
CA GLY A 27 -5.29 -12.14 -3.41
C GLY A 27 -6.15 -11.16 -4.23
N ILE A 28 -5.76 -9.88 -4.29
CA ILE A 28 -6.50 -8.83 -5.01
C ILE A 28 -5.65 -8.19 -6.11
N THR A 29 -6.29 -7.42 -6.98
CA THR A 29 -5.56 -6.63 -7.98
C THR A 29 -4.86 -5.43 -7.35
N THR A 30 -3.76 -4.98 -7.95
CA THR A 30 -3.01 -3.79 -7.49
C THR A 30 -3.86 -2.51 -7.49
N GLN A 31 -4.82 -2.39 -8.41
CA GLN A 31 -5.79 -1.30 -8.44
C GLN A 31 -6.76 -1.38 -7.25
N ALA A 32 -7.30 -2.57 -6.94
CA ALA A 32 -8.17 -2.76 -5.79
C ALA A 32 -7.44 -2.44 -4.49
N PHE A 33 -6.19 -2.89 -4.34
CA PHE A 33 -5.35 -2.57 -3.19
C PHE A 33 -5.13 -1.04 -3.06
N SER A 34 -4.78 -0.37 -4.16
CA SER A 34 -4.56 1.08 -4.15
C SER A 34 -5.83 1.86 -3.78
N ARG A 35 -7.00 1.39 -4.24
CA ARG A 35 -8.30 1.96 -3.88
C ARG A 35 -8.62 1.76 -2.40
N LEU A 36 -8.40 0.56 -1.87
CA LEU A 36 -8.61 0.24 -0.46
C LEU A 36 -7.71 1.08 0.44
N CYS A 37 -6.42 1.22 0.10
CA CYS A 37 -5.51 2.09 0.84
C CYS A 37 -6.02 3.54 0.87
N ARG A 38 -6.47 4.07 -0.27
CA ARG A 38 -7.00 5.45 -0.35
C ARG A 38 -8.29 5.63 0.45
N GLN A 39 -9.21 4.66 0.40
CA GLN A 39 -10.48 4.71 1.14
C GLN A 39 -10.28 4.67 2.66
N ASN A 40 -9.26 3.94 3.13
CA ASN A 40 -8.97 3.78 4.55
C ASN A 40 -7.87 4.73 5.05
N GLY A 41 -7.38 5.67 4.22
CA GLY A 41 -6.31 6.59 4.61
C GLY A 41 -4.93 5.94 4.82
N ILE A 42 -4.75 4.69 4.38
CA ILE A 42 -3.50 3.93 4.54
C ILE A 42 -2.50 4.38 3.46
N GLY A 43 -1.29 4.74 3.88
CA GLY A 43 -0.19 5.04 2.97
C GLY A 43 0.28 3.78 2.23
N THR A 44 0.26 3.81 0.90
CA THR A 44 0.77 2.67 0.12
C THR A 44 2.30 2.55 0.21
N PRO A 45 2.87 1.33 0.08
CA PRO A 45 4.31 1.12 -0.05
C PRO A 45 4.93 2.04 -1.11
N TYR A 46 4.26 2.19 -2.25
CA TYR A 46 4.68 3.09 -3.32
C TYR A 46 4.67 4.57 -2.90
N ALA A 47 3.63 5.03 -2.19
CA ALA A 47 3.60 6.41 -1.69
C ALA A 47 4.72 6.67 -0.67
N ARG A 48 5.04 5.69 0.18
CA ARG A 48 6.16 5.74 1.14
C ARG A 48 7.51 5.81 0.41
N MET A 49 7.71 4.96 -0.60
CA MET A 49 8.93 4.96 -1.42
C MET A 49 9.09 6.29 -2.17
N ARG A 50 8.02 6.80 -2.78
CA ARG A 50 8.01 8.09 -3.48
C ARG A 50 8.30 9.27 -2.55
N ARG A 51 7.73 9.30 -1.33
CA ARG A 51 8.07 10.31 -0.32
C ARG A 51 9.53 10.22 0.13
N ARG A 52 10.07 9.01 0.30
CA ARG A 52 11.52 8.83 0.58
C ARG A 52 12.38 9.37 -0.56
N ARG A 53 11.99 9.10 -1.82
CA ARG A 53 12.70 9.58 -3.00
C ARG A 53 12.63 11.10 -3.17
N GLN A 54 11.52 11.72 -2.77
CA GLN A 54 11.33 13.18 -2.77
C GLN A 54 11.96 13.89 -1.57
N ARG A 55 12.35 13.15 -0.51
CA ARG A 55 13.08 13.68 0.65
C ARG A 55 14.59 13.77 0.44
N ILE A 56 15.09 13.41 -0.74
CA ILE A 56 16.46 13.75 -1.14
C ILE A 56 16.42 15.25 -1.48
N PRO A 57 17.11 16.13 -0.72
CA PRO A 57 17.30 17.50 -1.15
C PRO A 57 18.05 17.44 -2.47
N GLN A 58 17.48 18.05 -3.52
CA GLN A 58 18.24 18.35 -4.73
C GLN A 58 19.39 19.29 -4.30
N PRO A 59 20.62 19.08 -4.80
CA PRO A 59 21.78 19.91 -4.45
C PRO A 59 21.57 21.37 -4.82
#